data_AF-A0A7I4C255-F1
#
_entry.id   AF-A0A7I4C255-F1
#
_cell.length_a   1.000
_cell.length_b   1.000
_cell.length_c   1.000
_cell.angle_alpha   90.00
_cell.angle_beta   90.00
_cell.angle_gamma   90.00
#
_symmetry.space_group_name_H-M   'P 1'
#
loop_
_entity.id
_entity.type
_entity.pdbx_description
1 polymer ?
#
loop_
_entity_poly.entity_id
_entity_poly.type
_entity_poly.pdbx_seq_one_letter_code
_entity_poly.pdbx_strand_id
1 'polypeptide(L)'
;MEEVECIEDFFLVSGDQYHSLMLMPFAVNDIPWVRPEVEKVHAQGKRNGIDFCVEIDLWRLKLSLKGKPKFFVHQVTGAWMELRKPHDFYLETMKVVLVAAYFLTFAKQNPNSSKGDVWRFVRKQCSGFKAKPSPNDLQQAYLLLKSVVKSDLILQESPIIPLFFPNLCKVREPEVVEVCERLHEDVQCPPVSRALTYEDPSSGEKTHTLEASSLQGDAFIRKPIWKFTKRKCNVAEIEMEPDLFPPNILTPEPKKKPGRSLLLRSVRKKRKETDEVGDDNWIDEPDVCAFCDDGVENGEKLLCCEGLCMRSFHPTINSGLQNKCRTLGLSPAAVNVKSWICPNCEAGQHQCFACGKLGSSSSGSSSNSMGLLEVVVCGAKYCQRFYHPDCVVKLLVPEAEQKDLAMRIRLSLETLICPLHKCVSCNLDEDKKEPSLRLMKCRRCPLAWHEKCLPEECRSQVWPLEDGKCVMYCGKPWRRISIQPKGVVKMS
;
A
#
# COMPACT_ATOMS: atom_id res chain seq x y z
N MET A 1 -15.61 42.00 15.32
CA MET A 1 -14.81 41.21 14.36
C MET A 1 -13.45 41.07 14.98
N GLU A 2 -12.94 39.86 15.12
CA GLU A 2 -11.55 39.64 15.52
C GLU A 2 -10.64 40.08 14.36
N GLU A 3 -9.61 40.86 14.65
CA GLU A 3 -8.58 41.15 13.66
C GLU A 3 -7.75 39.88 13.43
N VAL A 4 -7.89 39.33 12.23
CA VAL A 4 -7.06 38.20 11.80
C VAL A 4 -5.61 38.70 11.69
N GLU A 5 -4.78 38.29 12.65
CA GLU A 5 -3.35 38.55 12.64
C GLU A 5 -2.75 38.12 11.29
N CYS A 6 -1.78 38.88 10.80
CA CYS A 6 -1.14 38.56 9.52
C CYS A 6 0.35 38.87 9.54
N ILE A 7 1.07 38.16 8.68
CA ILE A 7 2.47 38.38 8.39
C ILE A 7 2.62 38.60 6.88
N GLU A 8 3.23 39.72 6.52
CA GLU A 8 3.48 40.13 5.14
C GLU A 8 4.95 39.91 4.78
N ASP A 9 5.28 39.84 3.48
CA ASP A 9 6.67 39.75 2.99
C ASP A 9 7.40 38.49 3.53
N PHE A 10 6.65 37.39 3.69
CA PHE A 10 7.04 36.28 4.56
C PHE A 10 7.90 35.19 3.88
N PHE A 11 8.64 34.45 4.71
CA PHE A 11 9.30 33.20 4.35
C PHE A 11 9.31 32.24 5.55
N LEU A 12 9.53 30.95 5.30
CA LEU A 12 9.59 29.92 6.35
C LEU A 12 11.01 29.37 6.46
N VAL A 13 11.47 29.13 7.68
CA VAL A 13 12.80 28.56 7.97
C VAL A 13 12.71 27.39 8.96
N SER A 14 13.63 26.44 8.82
CA SER A 14 13.91 25.40 9.80
C SER A 14 15.42 25.20 9.89
N GLY A 15 16.00 25.51 11.05
CA GLY A 15 17.44 25.79 11.14
C GLY A 15 17.87 26.83 10.09
N ASP A 16 18.97 26.55 9.40
CA ASP A 16 19.53 27.44 8.36
C ASP A 16 18.89 27.26 6.96
N GLN A 17 17.80 26.48 6.83
CA GLN A 17 17.18 26.16 5.53
C GLN A 17 15.78 26.74 5.36
N TYR A 18 15.47 27.19 4.14
CA TYR A 18 14.11 27.61 3.79
C TYR A 18 13.18 26.40 3.71
N HIS A 19 12.18 26.36 4.59
CA HIS A 19 11.21 25.28 4.67
C HIS A 19 10.04 25.52 3.69
N SER A 20 9.26 24.51 3.33
CA SER A 20 8.08 24.67 2.45
C SER A 20 6.81 24.19 3.12
N LEU A 21 5.68 24.86 2.87
CA LEU A 21 4.36 24.40 3.36
C LEU A 21 3.99 23.00 2.87
N MET A 22 4.57 22.50 1.75
CA MET A 22 4.36 21.11 1.32
C MET A 22 4.98 20.06 2.26
N LEU A 23 5.87 20.47 3.18
CA LEU A 23 6.51 19.63 4.18
C LEU A 23 5.86 19.79 5.57
N MET A 24 5.17 20.91 5.80
CA MET A 24 4.42 21.20 7.02
C MET A 24 3.13 20.39 7.13
N PRO A 25 2.73 19.95 8.35
CA PRO A 25 1.42 19.36 8.61
C PRO A 25 0.25 20.23 8.14
N PHE A 26 -0.58 19.68 7.25
CA PHE A 26 -1.76 20.36 6.70
C PHE A 26 -3.02 20.04 7.51
N ALA A 27 -3.61 21.04 8.16
CA ALA A 27 -4.83 20.90 8.94
C ALA A 27 -6.07 20.82 8.04
N VAL A 28 -6.72 19.65 8.07
CA VAL A 28 -7.97 19.35 7.34
C VAL A 28 -9.10 19.26 8.35
N ASN A 29 -9.97 20.26 8.37
CA ASN A 29 -10.99 20.49 9.41
C ASN A 29 -10.36 20.71 10.81
N ASP A 30 -11.18 21.05 11.80
CA ASP A 30 -10.73 21.34 13.17
C ASP A 30 -10.58 20.04 14.00
N ILE A 31 -9.78 19.10 13.47
CA ILE A 31 -9.45 17.81 14.11
C ILE A 31 -8.38 18.03 15.21
N PRO A 32 -8.51 17.42 16.40
CA PRO A 32 -7.45 17.45 17.42
C PRO A 32 -6.14 16.88 16.87
N TRP A 33 -5.10 17.70 16.89
CA TRP A 33 -3.76 17.36 16.40
C TRP A 33 -2.76 17.35 17.56
N VAL A 34 -1.79 16.43 17.50
CA VAL A 34 -0.73 16.25 18.50
C VAL A 34 0.60 16.64 17.87
N ARG A 35 1.37 17.49 18.57
CA ARG A 35 2.62 18.04 18.05
C ARG A 35 3.75 16.99 17.97
N PRO A 36 4.38 16.78 16.81
CA PRO A 36 5.64 16.08 16.72
C PRO A 36 6.78 16.94 17.28
N GLU A 37 7.63 16.38 18.14
CA GLU A 37 8.75 17.09 18.79
C GLU A 37 9.99 17.30 17.90
N VAL A 38 9.91 16.92 16.61
CA VAL A 38 11.09 16.56 15.80
C VAL A 38 11.79 17.74 15.12
N GLU A 39 11.06 18.78 14.71
CA GLU A 39 11.62 19.91 13.94
C GLU A 39 10.87 21.22 14.25
N LYS A 40 11.59 22.35 14.33
CA LYS A 40 11.04 23.67 14.69
C LYS A 40 11.02 24.63 13.50
N VAL A 41 9.89 24.66 12.80
CA VAL A 41 9.67 25.61 11.69
C VAL A 41 9.22 26.97 12.25
N HIS A 42 9.77 28.04 11.69
CA HIS A 42 9.42 29.41 12.03
C HIS A 42 8.90 30.17 10.81
N ALA A 43 7.89 31.01 11.00
CA ALA A 43 7.48 32.02 10.03
C ALA A 43 8.20 33.34 10.33
N GLN A 44 8.92 33.85 9.35
CA GLN A 44 9.59 35.16 9.38
C GLN A 44 8.99 36.08 8.31
N GLY A 45 9.02 37.39 8.55
CA GLY A 45 8.39 38.41 7.70
C GLY A 45 8.09 39.67 8.49
N LYS A 46 7.10 40.46 8.06
CA LYS A 46 6.73 41.73 8.70
C LYS A 46 5.30 41.70 9.24
N ARG A 47 5.12 42.16 10.47
CA ARG A 47 3.82 42.37 11.13
C ARG A 47 3.67 43.87 11.37
N ASN A 48 2.66 44.50 10.77
CA ASN A 48 2.45 45.95 10.79
C ASN A 48 3.70 46.76 10.37
N GLY A 49 4.51 46.23 9.44
CA GLY A 49 5.76 46.83 8.97
C GLY A 49 7.00 46.56 9.82
N ILE A 50 6.86 45.95 11.01
CA ILE A 50 7.95 45.59 11.92
C ILE A 50 8.35 44.12 11.66
N ASP A 51 9.65 43.82 11.66
CA ASP A 51 10.13 42.44 11.49
C ASP A 51 9.62 41.53 12.63
N PHE A 52 9.13 40.35 12.26
CA PHE A 52 8.40 39.44 13.12
C PHE A 52 8.79 37.99 12.84
N CYS A 53 8.97 37.20 13.91
CA CYS A 53 9.34 35.79 13.85
C CYS A 53 8.49 35.02 14.88
N VAL A 54 7.92 33.86 14.48
CA VAL A 54 7.17 32.99 15.40
C VAL A 54 7.30 31.52 15.02
N GLU A 55 7.36 30.65 16.02
CA GLU A 55 7.36 29.19 15.87
C GLU A 55 5.96 28.71 15.45
N ILE A 56 5.89 27.90 14.38
CA ILE A 56 4.66 27.40 13.77
C ILE A 56 4.67 25.88 13.65
N ASP A 57 3.51 25.27 13.53
CA ASP A 57 3.37 23.80 13.53
C ASP A 57 2.31 23.22 12.58
N LEU A 58 1.20 23.93 12.36
CA LEU A 58 0.17 23.61 11.37
C LEU A 58 0.03 24.70 10.31
N TRP A 59 -0.51 24.34 9.15
CA TRP A 59 -1.06 25.29 8.19
C TRP A 59 -2.38 24.83 7.57
N ARG A 60 -3.19 25.78 7.08
CA ARG A 60 -4.43 25.50 6.34
C ARG A 60 -4.64 26.46 5.18
N LEU A 61 -5.44 26.02 4.21
CA LEU A 61 -5.79 26.75 2.99
C LEU A 61 -7.30 27.03 2.99
N LYS A 62 -7.70 28.31 2.97
CA LYS A 62 -9.11 28.70 2.83
C LYS A 62 -9.42 29.11 1.38
N LEU A 63 -10.44 28.48 0.80
CA LEU A 63 -10.88 28.65 -0.59
C LEU A 63 -12.28 29.28 -0.68
N SER A 64 -12.30 30.59 -0.88
CA SER A 64 -13.53 31.38 -1.02
C SER A 64 -14.15 31.28 -2.41
N LEU A 65 -15.49 31.34 -2.48
CA LEU A 65 -16.26 31.42 -3.73
C LEU A 65 -15.98 32.68 -4.56
N LYS A 66 -15.36 33.71 -3.97
CA LYS A 66 -14.87 34.91 -4.65
C LYS A 66 -13.51 35.31 -4.06
N GLY A 67 -12.60 35.80 -4.91
CA GLY A 67 -11.27 36.26 -4.50
C GLY A 67 -10.16 35.21 -4.65
N LYS A 68 -9.01 35.52 -4.05
CA LYS A 68 -7.78 34.68 -4.05
C LYS A 68 -7.79 33.63 -2.93
N PRO A 69 -7.03 32.53 -3.06
CA PRO A 69 -6.79 31.62 -1.94
C PRO A 69 -6.10 32.35 -0.78
N LYS A 70 -6.46 32.00 0.46
CA LYS A 70 -5.83 32.52 1.69
C LYS A 70 -5.11 31.40 2.43
N PHE A 71 -3.86 31.65 2.81
CA PHE A 71 -3.01 30.71 3.55
C PHE A 71 -2.94 31.12 5.00
N PHE A 72 -3.03 30.15 5.91
CA PHE A 72 -2.97 30.38 7.34
C PHE A 72 -1.96 29.45 8.00
N VAL A 73 -1.23 29.95 8.98
CA VAL A 73 -0.38 29.15 9.89
C VAL A 73 -0.89 29.24 11.32
N HIS A 74 -0.72 28.16 12.06
CA HIS A 74 -0.94 28.11 13.49
C HIS A 74 0.39 28.43 14.19
N GLN A 75 0.36 29.38 15.11
CA GLN A 75 1.45 29.60 16.06
C GLN A 75 1.38 28.51 17.13
N VAL A 76 2.52 28.06 17.63
CA VAL A 76 2.60 27.13 18.78
C VAL A 76 1.91 27.68 20.05
N THR A 77 1.70 29.00 20.11
CA THR A 77 0.94 29.71 21.16
C THR A 77 -0.58 29.56 21.05
N GLY A 78 -1.11 28.92 20.01
CA GLY A 78 -2.55 28.68 19.79
C GLY A 78 -3.25 29.65 18.83
N ALA A 79 -2.58 30.72 18.38
CA ALA A 79 -3.16 31.73 17.50
C ALA A 79 -3.00 31.38 15.99
N TRP A 80 -4.01 31.68 15.18
CA TRP A 80 -3.94 31.52 13.71
C TRP A 80 -3.61 32.86 13.03
N MET A 81 -2.59 32.87 12.16
CA MET A 81 -2.25 34.05 11.33
C MET A 81 -2.49 33.79 9.85
N GLU A 82 -2.82 34.84 9.09
CA GLU A 82 -2.82 34.86 7.64
C GLU A 82 -1.43 35.16 7.06
N LEU A 83 -0.94 34.31 6.15
CA LEU A 83 0.28 34.54 5.37
C LEU A 83 -0.05 35.38 4.12
N ARG A 84 0.56 36.55 3.96
CA ARG A 84 0.32 37.48 2.83
C ARG A 84 1.61 37.79 2.08
N LYS A 85 1.59 37.76 0.74
CA LYS A 85 2.74 38.09 -0.15
C LYS A 85 4.07 37.45 0.32
N PRO A 86 4.41 36.22 -0.10
CA PRO A 86 5.73 35.67 0.22
C PRO A 86 6.85 36.57 -0.31
N HIS A 87 7.99 36.59 0.38
CA HIS A 87 9.18 37.33 0.00
C HIS A 87 9.71 36.87 -1.37
N ASP A 88 10.34 37.76 -2.13
CA ASP A 88 10.59 37.53 -3.56
C ASP A 88 11.57 36.36 -3.83
N PHE A 89 12.56 36.12 -2.95
CA PHE A 89 13.41 34.92 -3.05
C PHE A 89 12.66 33.61 -2.71
N TYR A 90 11.63 33.70 -1.87
CA TYR A 90 10.88 32.56 -1.33
C TYR A 90 9.70 32.14 -2.24
N LEU A 91 9.39 32.94 -3.26
CA LEU A 91 8.35 32.65 -4.26
C LEU A 91 8.47 31.24 -4.84
N GLU A 92 9.63 30.83 -5.36
CA GLU A 92 9.77 29.51 -6.03
C GLU A 92 9.54 28.34 -5.04
N THR A 93 9.90 28.49 -3.75
CA THR A 93 9.61 27.52 -2.67
C THR A 93 8.10 27.37 -2.39
N MET A 94 7.32 28.42 -2.66
CA MET A 94 5.86 28.45 -2.54
C MET A 94 5.12 28.04 -3.83
N LYS A 95 5.83 27.79 -4.93
CA LYS A 95 5.23 27.61 -6.27
C LYS A 95 4.22 26.48 -6.36
N VAL A 96 4.60 25.28 -5.91
CA VAL A 96 3.74 24.08 -5.92
C VAL A 96 2.44 24.35 -5.15
N VAL A 97 2.55 24.99 -3.98
CA VAL A 97 1.45 25.36 -3.10
C VAL A 97 0.52 26.39 -3.76
N LEU A 98 1.09 27.44 -4.35
CA LEU A 98 0.33 28.51 -5.02
C LEU A 98 -0.37 28.02 -6.29
N VAL A 99 0.31 27.23 -7.13
CA VAL A 99 -0.27 26.62 -8.34
C VAL A 99 -1.43 25.69 -7.98
N ALA A 100 -1.29 24.87 -6.96
CA ALA A 100 -2.37 24.02 -6.44
C ALA A 100 -3.55 24.84 -5.89
N ALA A 101 -3.28 25.85 -5.08
CA ALA A 101 -4.31 26.69 -4.49
C ALA A 101 -5.11 27.46 -5.56
N TYR A 102 -4.46 28.03 -6.58
CA TYR A 102 -5.14 28.71 -7.69
C TYR A 102 -5.89 27.73 -8.60
N PHE A 103 -5.41 26.50 -8.80
CA PHE A 103 -6.16 25.45 -9.49
C PHE A 103 -7.45 25.10 -8.75
N LEU A 104 -7.37 24.87 -7.43
CA LEU A 104 -8.54 24.58 -6.60
C LEU A 104 -9.51 25.78 -6.55
N THR A 105 -9.00 27.01 -6.41
CA THR A 105 -9.82 28.23 -6.51
C THR A 105 -10.57 28.29 -7.84
N PHE A 106 -9.91 28.03 -8.97
CA PHE A 106 -10.56 28.03 -10.28
C PHE A 106 -11.61 26.91 -10.41
N ALA A 107 -11.28 25.70 -9.99
CA ALA A 107 -12.18 24.55 -10.02
C ALA A 107 -13.46 24.76 -9.18
N LYS A 108 -13.34 25.46 -8.04
CA LYS A 108 -14.47 25.82 -7.17
C LYS A 108 -15.33 26.97 -7.73
N GLN A 109 -14.74 27.84 -8.54
CA GLN A 109 -15.40 29.06 -9.05
C GLN A 109 -15.95 28.94 -10.49
N ASN A 110 -15.42 28.03 -11.31
CA ASN A 110 -15.69 27.99 -12.76
C ASN A 110 -15.92 26.54 -13.28
N PRO A 111 -16.90 25.78 -12.76
CA PRO A 111 -17.04 24.34 -13.03
C PRO A 111 -17.12 23.97 -14.51
N ASN A 112 -17.85 24.74 -15.32
CA ASN A 112 -18.12 24.41 -16.73
C ASN A 112 -17.00 24.84 -17.72
N SER A 113 -15.75 24.89 -17.27
CA SER A 113 -14.60 25.40 -18.06
C SER A 113 -13.72 24.29 -18.66
N SER A 114 -12.89 24.63 -19.66
CA SER A 114 -11.95 23.66 -20.25
C SER A 114 -10.61 23.61 -19.49
N LYS A 115 -9.83 22.54 -19.73
CA LYS A 115 -8.41 22.46 -19.31
C LYS A 115 -7.56 23.65 -19.77
N GLY A 116 -7.89 24.25 -20.92
CA GLY A 116 -7.18 25.41 -21.45
C GLY A 116 -7.42 26.66 -20.61
N ASP A 117 -8.65 26.85 -20.11
CA ASP A 117 -9.04 28.01 -19.32
C ASP A 117 -8.43 27.96 -17.91
N VAL A 118 -8.42 26.76 -17.29
CA VAL A 118 -7.70 26.48 -16.04
C VAL A 118 -6.23 26.92 -16.16
N TRP A 119 -5.51 26.48 -17.20
CA TRP A 119 -4.12 26.87 -17.40
C TRP A 119 -3.93 28.35 -17.77
N ARG A 120 -4.88 28.97 -18.49
CA ARG A 120 -4.86 30.41 -18.77
C ARG A 120 -4.99 31.23 -17.48
N PHE A 121 -5.88 30.82 -16.58
CA PHE A 121 -6.04 31.44 -15.26
C PHE A 121 -4.82 31.23 -14.36
N VAL A 122 -4.39 29.97 -14.16
CA VAL A 122 -3.26 29.65 -13.28
C VAL A 122 -2.00 30.38 -13.72
N ARG A 123 -1.66 30.41 -15.01
CA ARG A 123 -0.50 31.16 -15.52
C ARG A 123 -0.64 32.69 -15.42
N LYS A 124 -1.87 33.23 -15.38
CA LYS A 124 -2.13 34.66 -15.13
C LYS A 124 -1.94 35.04 -13.66
N GLN A 125 -2.36 34.18 -12.72
CA GLN A 125 -2.14 34.40 -11.29
C GLN A 125 -0.69 34.13 -10.87
N CYS A 126 -0.04 33.16 -11.52
CA CYS A 126 1.34 32.76 -11.30
C CYS A 126 2.27 33.29 -12.40
N SER A 127 2.15 34.58 -12.73
CA SER A 127 2.98 35.23 -13.76
C SER A 127 4.37 35.63 -13.28
N GLY A 128 4.59 35.80 -11.97
CA GLY A 128 5.87 36.22 -11.38
C GLY A 128 6.90 35.10 -11.16
N PHE A 129 6.60 33.86 -11.51
CA PHE A 129 7.55 32.74 -11.37
C PHE A 129 8.52 32.65 -12.55
N LYS A 130 9.77 32.28 -12.28
CA LYS A 130 10.81 32.14 -13.33
C LYS A 130 10.44 31.07 -14.35
N ALA A 131 9.90 29.94 -13.88
CA ALA A 131 9.38 28.86 -14.71
C ALA A 131 7.86 28.80 -14.65
N LYS A 132 7.20 28.86 -15.82
CA LYS A 132 5.73 28.87 -15.96
C LYS A 132 5.08 27.62 -15.33
N PRO A 133 3.90 27.75 -14.68
CA PRO A 133 3.15 26.61 -14.16
C PRO A 133 2.89 25.51 -15.20
N SER A 134 3.14 24.27 -14.76
CA SER A 134 3.09 23.03 -15.54
C SER A 134 2.24 21.97 -14.84
N PRO A 135 1.85 20.88 -15.53
CA PRO A 135 1.19 19.74 -14.91
C PRO A 135 1.99 19.12 -13.75
N ASN A 136 3.32 19.19 -13.78
CA ASN A 136 4.19 18.65 -12.72
C ASN A 136 4.01 19.39 -11.38
N ASP A 137 3.78 20.71 -11.40
CA ASP A 137 3.53 21.50 -10.18
C ASP A 137 2.25 21.03 -9.47
N LEU A 138 1.15 20.83 -10.22
CA LEU A 138 -0.08 20.22 -9.68
C LEU A 138 0.14 18.77 -9.25
N GLN A 139 1.05 18.06 -9.90
CA GLN A 139 1.27 16.65 -9.62
C GLN A 139 2.04 16.41 -8.31
N GLN A 140 3.01 17.28 -8.01
CA GLN A 140 3.69 17.31 -6.71
C GLN A 140 2.73 17.70 -5.58
N ALA A 141 1.76 18.57 -5.87
CA ALA A 141 0.71 18.96 -4.91
C ALA A 141 -0.40 17.91 -4.69
N TYR A 142 -0.37 16.73 -5.32
CA TYR A 142 -1.49 15.80 -5.35
C TYR A 142 -2.09 15.45 -3.97
N LEU A 143 -1.27 15.35 -2.92
CA LEU A 143 -1.76 15.05 -1.56
C LEU A 143 -2.54 16.24 -0.95
N LEU A 144 -2.06 17.47 -1.14
CA LEU A 144 -2.80 18.69 -0.80
C LEU A 144 -4.13 18.75 -1.57
N LEU A 145 -4.10 18.49 -2.89
CA LEU A 145 -5.31 18.45 -3.73
C LEU A 145 -6.30 17.40 -3.24
N LYS A 146 -5.84 16.17 -2.99
CA LYS A 146 -6.65 15.03 -2.48
C LYS A 146 -7.28 15.34 -1.13
N SER A 147 -6.54 15.96 -0.21
CA SER A 147 -7.04 16.35 1.10
C SER A 147 -8.09 17.46 1.01
N VAL A 148 -7.81 18.55 0.28
CA VAL A 148 -8.73 19.69 0.18
C VAL A 148 -10.02 19.32 -0.56
N VAL A 149 -9.94 18.57 -1.67
CA VAL A 149 -11.13 18.12 -2.40
C VAL A 149 -11.97 17.17 -1.54
N LYS A 150 -11.34 16.30 -0.73
CA LYS A 150 -12.09 15.46 0.23
C LYS A 150 -12.82 16.25 1.32
N SER A 151 -12.34 17.43 1.72
CA SER A 151 -13.00 18.28 2.72
C SER A 151 -14.02 19.29 2.16
N ASP A 152 -14.11 19.47 0.83
CA ASP A 152 -14.85 20.58 0.22
C ASP A 152 -15.86 20.05 -0.82
N LEU A 153 -17.14 19.98 -0.45
CA LEU A 153 -18.21 19.38 -1.27
C LEU A 153 -18.28 19.98 -2.68
N ILE A 154 -18.12 21.30 -2.81
CA ILE A 154 -18.15 22.02 -4.09
C ILE A 154 -16.98 21.59 -5.00
N LEU A 155 -15.86 21.16 -4.42
CA LEU A 155 -14.73 20.59 -5.16
C LEU A 155 -14.90 19.10 -5.47
N GLN A 156 -15.66 18.34 -4.68
CA GLN A 156 -16.03 16.96 -5.02
C GLN A 156 -16.93 16.93 -6.26
N GLU A 157 -17.93 17.81 -6.30
CA GLU A 157 -18.88 17.96 -7.41
C GLU A 157 -18.28 18.64 -8.66
N SER A 158 -17.14 19.34 -8.52
CA SER A 158 -16.55 20.12 -9.63
C SER A 158 -16.02 19.21 -10.76
N PRO A 159 -16.59 19.30 -11.99
CA PRO A 159 -16.14 18.48 -13.11
C PRO A 159 -14.74 18.88 -13.63
N ILE A 160 -14.17 20.00 -13.16
CA ILE A 160 -12.77 20.37 -13.42
C ILE A 160 -11.80 19.37 -12.76
N ILE A 161 -12.13 18.83 -11.58
CA ILE A 161 -11.20 17.96 -10.86
C ILE A 161 -10.99 16.62 -11.61
N PRO A 162 -12.03 15.88 -12.07
CA PRO A 162 -11.85 14.69 -12.91
C PRO A 162 -11.08 14.92 -14.22
N LEU A 163 -11.12 16.12 -14.81
CA LEU A 163 -10.34 16.41 -16.04
C LEU A 163 -8.83 16.26 -15.80
N PHE A 164 -8.34 16.65 -14.63
CA PHE A 164 -6.92 16.59 -14.27
C PHE A 164 -6.58 15.33 -13.48
N PHE A 165 -7.47 14.90 -12.59
CA PHE A 165 -7.28 13.78 -11.69
C PHE A 165 -8.54 12.88 -11.66
N PRO A 166 -8.73 11.97 -12.65
CA PRO A 166 -9.93 11.14 -12.81
C PRO A 166 -10.28 10.21 -11.63
N ASN A 167 -9.42 10.12 -10.62
CA ASN A 167 -9.58 9.29 -9.43
C ASN A 167 -9.72 10.10 -8.13
N LEU A 168 -9.69 11.45 -8.16
CA LEU A 168 -9.71 12.28 -6.95
C LEU A 168 -11.10 12.35 -6.30
N CYS A 169 -12.14 12.64 -7.09
CA CYS A 169 -13.53 12.74 -6.63
C CYS A 169 -14.25 11.38 -6.53
N LYS A 170 -13.52 10.25 -6.61
CA LYS A 170 -14.11 8.91 -6.43
C LYS A 170 -14.32 8.60 -4.95
N VAL A 171 -15.23 9.35 -4.35
CA VAL A 171 -15.91 8.95 -3.11
C VAL A 171 -16.67 7.65 -3.41
N ARG A 172 -16.59 6.65 -2.53
CA ARG A 172 -17.58 5.57 -2.53
C ARG A 172 -18.85 6.18 -1.94
N GLU A 173 -19.92 6.22 -2.71
CA GLU A 173 -21.23 6.68 -2.24
C GLU A 173 -21.58 5.94 -0.93
N PRO A 174 -21.89 6.67 0.16
CA PRO A 174 -22.63 6.08 1.26
C PRO A 174 -24.01 5.70 0.73
N GLU A 175 -24.42 4.44 0.87
CA GLU A 175 -25.79 4.05 0.54
C GLU A 175 -26.75 4.85 1.43
N VAL A 176 -27.67 5.59 0.81
CA VAL A 176 -28.65 6.42 1.52
C VAL A 176 -29.69 5.51 2.15
N VAL A 177 -29.44 5.10 3.39
CA VAL A 177 -30.47 4.48 4.24
C VAL A 177 -31.47 5.55 4.65
N GLU A 178 -32.69 5.47 4.12
CA GLU A 178 -33.83 6.23 4.62
C GLU A 178 -34.11 5.84 6.08
N VAL A 179 -33.79 6.74 7.01
CA VAL A 179 -34.17 6.59 8.41
C VAL A 179 -35.64 6.96 8.56
N CYS A 180 -36.52 5.97 8.46
CA CYS A 180 -37.89 6.10 8.94
C CYS A 180 -37.83 6.09 10.49
N GLU A 181 -38.24 7.21 11.11
CA GLU A 181 -38.06 7.44 12.54
C GLU A 181 -39.31 7.02 13.33
N ARG A 182 -39.10 6.54 14.58
CA ARG A 182 -40.10 6.24 15.64
C ARG A 182 -40.80 4.88 15.47
N LEU A 183 -41.20 4.19 16.56
CA LEU A 183 -41.31 4.63 17.96
C LEU A 183 -40.32 3.93 18.91
N HIS A 184 -40.13 4.54 20.09
CA HIS A 184 -39.41 3.96 21.22
C HIS A 184 -40.27 2.90 21.93
N GLU A 185 -39.61 1.88 22.50
CA GLU A 185 -39.98 1.33 23.80
C GLU A 185 -38.69 1.28 24.66
N ASP A 186 -38.76 1.84 25.87
CA ASP A 186 -37.59 1.96 26.75
C ASP A 186 -37.37 0.69 27.59
N VAL A 187 -36.13 0.20 27.67
CA VAL A 187 -35.72 -0.80 28.67
C VAL A 187 -34.48 -0.30 29.41
N GLN A 188 -34.64 -0.08 30.70
CA GLN A 188 -33.62 0.51 31.57
C GLN A 188 -32.52 -0.50 31.93
N CYS A 189 -31.26 -0.06 31.92
CA CYS A 189 -30.17 -0.81 32.52
C CYS A 189 -30.09 -0.52 34.03
N PRO A 190 -30.20 -1.53 34.92
CA PRO A 190 -29.93 -1.34 36.34
C PRO A 190 -28.41 -1.28 36.62
N PRO A 191 -27.91 -0.33 37.44
CA PRO A 191 -26.50 -0.29 37.81
C PRO A 191 -26.20 -1.23 38.98
N VAL A 192 -25.12 -2.01 38.89
CA VAL A 192 -24.56 -2.74 40.04
C VAL A 192 -23.04 -2.55 40.09
N SER A 193 -22.61 -1.63 40.95
CA SER A 193 -21.20 -1.46 41.32
C SER A 193 -20.75 -2.59 42.25
N ARG A 194 -19.56 -3.15 42.03
CA ARG A 194 -18.78 -3.75 43.12
C ARG A 194 -17.29 -3.76 42.81
N ALA A 195 -16.50 -3.22 43.73
CA ALA A 195 -15.05 -3.23 43.67
C ALA A 195 -14.47 -4.33 44.56
N LEU A 196 -13.39 -4.95 44.11
CA LEU A 196 -12.36 -5.64 44.90
C LEU A 196 -11.02 -5.35 44.19
N THR A 197 -10.27 -4.36 44.66
CA THR A 197 -9.12 -4.50 45.61
C THR A 197 -7.88 -5.13 44.99
N TYR A 198 -6.81 -4.33 44.92
CA TYR A 198 -5.43 -4.80 44.71
C TYR A 198 -4.99 -5.74 45.83
N GLU A 199 -4.11 -6.69 45.48
CA GLU A 199 -3.03 -7.18 46.34
C GLU A 199 -1.78 -7.30 45.44
N ASP A 200 -0.61 -6.93 45.95
CA ASP A 200 0.67 -6.85 45.22
C ASP A 200 1.74 -7.61 46.02
N PRO A 201 2.59 -8.41 45.37
CA PRO A 201 3.94 -8.58 45.89
C PRO A 201 5.03 -8.49 44.81
N SER A 202 5.51 -7.26 44.59
CA SER A 202 6.81 -6.80 45.10
C SER A 202 8.07 -7.68 44.91
N SER A 203 9.12 -7.02 44.43
CA SER A 203 10.56 -7.32 44.58
C SER A 203 11.20 -8.41 43.70
N GLY A 204 12.39 -8.11 43.17
CA GLY A 204 13.13 -9.01 42.28
C GLY A 204 14.21 -8.32 41.41
N GLU A 205 14.97 -7.37 41.96
CA GLU A 205 16.05 -6.70 41.20
C GLU A 205 17.15 -7.67 40.76
N LYS A 206 17.67 -7.47 39.54
CA LYS A 206 19.13 -7.41 39.30
C LYS A 206 19.48 -6.78 37.96
N THR A 207 20.32 -5.75 38.02
CA THR A 207 21.03 -5.17 36.89
C THR A 207 22.23 -6.02 36.52
N HIS A 208 22.62 -6.01 35.24
CA HIS A 208 24.01 -6.20 34.83
C HIS A 208 24.24 -5.57 33.45
N THR A 209 24.94 -4.44 33.43
CA THR A 209 25.59 -3.90 32.23
C THR A 209 26.91 -4.62 31.97
N LEU A 210 27.23 -4.85 30.70
CA LEU A 210 28.60 -4.90 30.17
C LEU A 210 28.61 -4.40 28.72
N GLU A 211 29.80 -4.06 28.23
CA GLU A 211 30.01 -3.07 27.18
C GLU A 211 30.11 -3.63 25.75
N ALA A 212 30.10 -2.72 24.78
CA ALA A 212 30.38 -3.01 23.39
C ALA A 212 31.89 -3.15 23.12
N SER A 213 32.26 -3.80 22.02
CA SER A 213 33.54 -3.58 21.34
C SER A 213 33.39 -3.81 19.84
N SER A 214 33.97 -2.89 19.06
CA SER A 214 34.04 -2.95 17.59
C SER A 214 35.37 -3.58 17.15
N LEU A 215 35.43 -4.16 15.95
CA LEU A 215 36.64 -4.18 15.12
C LEU A 215 36.32 -4.52 13.65
N GLN A 216 37.05 -3.90 12.72
CA GLN A 216 37.06 -4.24 11.29
C GLN A 216 37.80 -5.56 11.00
N GLY A 217 37.56 -6.18 9.83
CA GLY A 217 38.36 -7.32 9.36
C GLY A 217 37.89 -7.98 8.06
N ASP A 218 38.23 -7.36 6.92
CA ASP A 218 38.47 -7.88 5.55
C ASP A 218 37.68 -9.05 4.92
N ALA A 219 37.51 -8.95 3.59
CA ALA A 219 36.88 -9.96 2.76
C ALA A 219 37.87 -10.96 2.15
N PHE A 220 37.61 -12.27 2.32
CA PHE A 220 38.25 -13.32 1.51
C PHE A 220 37.22 -14.29 0.94
N ILE A 221 37.19 -14.40 -0.39
CA ILE A 221 36.29 -15.31 -1.10
C ILE A 221 36.83 -16.74 -0.99
N ARG A 222 36.12 -17.61 -0.25
CA ARG A 222 36.31 -19.07 -0.30
C ARG A 222 35.05 -19.72 -0.91
N LYS A 223 35.22 -20.39 -2.06
CA LYS A 223 34.16 -21.20 -2.69
C LYS A 223 34.06 -22.56 -1.97
N PRO A 224 32.91 -22.96 -1.41
CA PRO A 224 32.70 -24.34 -0.97
C PRO A 224 32.38 -25.23 -2.18
N ILE A 225 33.11 -26.34 -2.35
CA ILE A 225 32.72 -27.42 -3.27
C ILE A 225 31.89 -28.41 -2.47
N TRP A 226 30.61 -28.56 -2.78
CA TRP A 226 29.75 -29.60 -2.21
C TRP A 226 29.38 -30.66 -3.25
N LYS A 227 29.96 -31.85 -3.08
CA LYS A 227 29.43 -33.13 -3.57
C LYS A 227 28.60 -33.79 -2.44
N PHE A 228 28.23 -35.07 -2.62
CA PHE A 228 27.42 -35.92 -1.73
C PHE A 228 25.89 -35.71 -1.87
N THR A 229 25.22 -36.46 -2.76
CA THR A 229 24.76 -37.88 -2.68
C THR A 229 23.44 -38.05 -1.95
N LYS A 230 22.45 -38.62 -2.66
CA LYS A 230 21.15 -39.03 -2.09
C LYS A 230 21.37 -40.13 -1.05
N ARG A 231 21.00 -39.90 0.22
CA ARG A 231 20.74 -40.98 1.19
C ARG A 231 19.28 -41.40 1.08
N LYS A 232 19.03 -42.69 0.85
CA LYS A 232 17.78 -43.33 1.28
C LYS A 232 17.87 -43.56 2.78
N CYS A 233 16.76 -43.41 3.49
CA CYS A 233 16.56 -43.99 4.81
C CYS A 233 15.26 -44.80 4.78
N ASN A 234 15.23 -45.90 5.52
CA ASN A 234 14.08 -46.80 5.56
C ASN A 234 13.04 -46.31 6.58
N VAL A 235 11.83 -46.84 6.46
CA VAL A 235 10.78 -46.69 7.48
C VAL A 235 11.17 -47.47 8.74
N ALA A 236 10.86 -46.91 9.90
CA ALA A 236 10.72 -47.61 11.17
C ALA A 236 9.55 -46.95 11.91
N GLU A 237 8.67 -47.75 12.52
CA GLU A 237 7.45 -47.26 13.16
C GLU A 237 7.72 -46.45 14.43
N ILE A 238 6.85 -45.48 14.71
CA ILE A 238 6.54 -45.01 16.06
C ILE A 238 5.02 -44.98 16.15
N GLU A 239 4.46 -45.78 17.07
CA GLU A 239 3.02 -45.94 17.25
C GLU A 239 2.40 -44.78 18.05
N MET A 240 1.08 -44.70 18.03
CA MET A 240 0.29 -43.71 18.76
C MET A 240 -0.19 -44.27 20.11
N GLU A 241 -0.44 -43.38 21.08
CA GLU A 241 -1.46 -43.58 22.11
C GLU A 241 -2.30 -42.30 22.25
N PRO A 242 -3.63 -42.36 22.48
CA PRO A 242 -4.52 -41.20 22.51
C PRO A 242 -5.12 -40.90 23.90
N ASP A 243 -5.38 -39.61 24.19
CA ASP A 243 -6.17 -39.20 25.34
C ASP A 243 -7.59 -38.72 24.95
N LEU A 244 -8.57 -39.10 25.77
CA LEU A 244 -10.01 -38.78 25.63
C LEU A 244 -10.31 -37.45 26.38
N PHE A 245 -11.33 -36.65 26.10
CA PHE A 245 -12.80 -36.84 26.20
C PHE A 245 -13.49 -35.53 25.71
N PRO A 246 -14.84 -35.40 25.70
CA PRO A 246 -15.88 -36.27 25.15
C PRO A 246 -16.75 -35.51 24.10
N PRO A 247 -17.58 -36.20 23.30
CA PRO A 247 -18.50 -35.54 22.36
C PRO A 247 -19.86 -35.17 23.00
N ASN A 248 -20.39 -33.99 22.67
CA ASN A 248 -21.83 -33.67 22.82
C ASN A 248 -22.51 -33.70 21.45
N ILE A 249 -23.66 -34.39 21.34
CA ILE A 249 -24.33 -34.71 20.08
C ILE A 249 -25.86 -34.56 20.24
N LEU A 250 -26.57 -34.39 19.11
CA LEU A 250 -28.03 -34.45 18.88
C LEU A 250 -28.82 -33.14 19.13
N THR A 251 -29.81 -32.73 18.32
CA THR A 251 -30.16 -33.14 16.93
C THR A 251 -30.42 -31.93 15.97
N PRO A 252 -31.63 -31.52 15.48
CA PRO A 252 -31.71 -31.16 14.05
C PRO A 252 -32.55 -29.93 13.62
N GLU A 253 -32.38 -29.54 12.35
CA GLU A 253 -33.39 -29.15 11.33
C GLU A 253 -34.74 -28.47 11.74
N PRO A 254 -35.13 -27.36 11.05
CA PRO A 254 -35.75 -27.55 9.73
C PRO A 254 -35.39 -26.55 8.62
N LYS A 255 -35.55 -27.01 7.37
CA LYS A 255 -35.26 -26.29 6.10
C LYS A 255 -36.27 -25.18 5.74
N LYS A 256 -35.79 -24.12 5.06
CA LYS A 256 -36.54 -23.36 4.02
C LYS A 256 -35.58 -22.68 3.01
N LYS A 257 -36.11 -22.25 1.86
CA LYS A 257 -35.40 -21.75 0.65
C LYS A 257 -35.82 -20.28 0.34
N PRO A 258 -35.42 -19.65 -0.79
CA PRO A 258 -34.08 -19.12 -1.07
C PRO A 258 -34.08 -17.64 -1.56
N GLY A 259 -32.90 -17.01 -1.67
CA GLY A 259 -32.71 -15.63 -2.17
C GLY A 259 -32.51 -14.60 -1.05
N ARG A 260 -31.96 -13.41 -1.29
CA ARG A 260 -31.66 -12.71 -2.56
C ARG A 260 -30.22 -12.15 -2.50
N SER A 261 -29.47 -12.15 -3.60
CA SER A 261 -28.01 -11.86 -3.61
C SER A 261 -27.66 -10.62 -4.46
N LEU A 262 -26.82 -9.71 -3.92
CA LEU A 262 -26.34 -8.52 -4.64
C LEU A 262 -24.83 -8.57 -4.93
N LEU A 263 -24.52 -9.08 -6.13
CA LEU A 263 -23.50 -8.59 -7.06
C LEU A 263 -22.12 -8.15 -6.53
N LEU A 264 -21.28 -9.12 -6.14
CA LEU A 264 -19.86 -9.03 -6.54
C LEU A 264 -19.74 -9.25 -8.06
N ARG A 265 -18.79 -8.56 -8.72
CA ARG A 265 -18.41 -8.84 -10.12
C ARG A 265 -17.58 -10.13 -10.21
N SER A 266 -18.26 -11.27 -10.17
CA SER A 266 -17.65 -12.60 -10.29
C SER A 266 -16.99 -12.82 -11.65
N VAL A 267 -15.65 -12.87 -11.70
CA VAL A 267 -14.89 -13.36 -12.86
C VAL A 267 -14.43 -14.79 -12.61
N ARG A 268 -15.32 -15.75 -12.87
CA ARG A 268 -14.99 -17.16 -13.16
C ARG A 268 -16.19 -17.85 -13.82
N LYS A 269 -16.09 -18.10 -15.13
CA LYS A 269 -17.10 -18.86 -15.91
C LYS A 269 -17.09 -20.31 -15.43
N LYS A 270 -18.26 -20.87 -15.10
CA LYS A 270 -18.37 -22.27 -14.67
C LYS A 270 -17.99 -23.19 -15.83
N ARG A 271 -17.10 -24.17 -15.58
CA ARG A 271 -16.72 -25.19 -16.56
C ARG A 271 -17.98 -25.95 -17.00
N LYS A 272 -18.19 -26.03 -18.32
CA LYS A 272 -19.21 -26.87 -18.97
C LYS A 272 -18.48 -27.61 -20.07
N GLU A 273 -18.66 -28.91 -20.17
CA GLU A 273 -18.15 -29.71 -21.28
C GLU A 273 -19.02 -29.44 -22.52
N THR A 274 -18.39 -28.81 -23.50
CA THR A 274 -18.88 -28.57 -24.86
C THR A 274 -17.62 -28.39 -25.72
N ASP A 275 -17.41 -29.26 -26.70
CA ASP A 275 -16.21 -29.28 -27.53
C ASP A 275 -16.20 -28.15 -28.58
N GLU A 276 -15.84 -26.95 -28.13
CA GLU A 276 -15.53 -25.80 -28.97
C GLU A 276 -14.11 -25.30 -28.68
N VAL A 277 -13.28 -25.25 -29.71
CA VAL A 277 -11.83 -24.92 -29.60
C VAL A 277 -11.64 -23.41 -29.40
N GLY A 278 -11.82 -22.96 -28.15
CA GLY A 278 -11.54 -21.59 -27.73
C GLY A 278 -10.06 -21.39 -27.36
N ASP A 279 -9.33 -20.63 -28.18
CA ASP A 279 -7.94 -20.22 -27.93
C ASP A 279 -7.85 -19.17 -26.81
N ASP A 280 -7.84 -19.62 -25.55
CA ASP A 280 -7.66 -18.75 -24.38
C ASP A 280 -7.09 -19.53 -23.16
N ASN A 281 -6.04 -20.34 -23.39
CA ASN A 281 -5.51 -21.33 -22.42
C ASN A 281 -4.65 -20.70 -21.28
N TRP A 282 -5.21 -19.71 -20.57
CA TRP A 282 -4.57 -18.97 -19.48
C TRP A 282 -4.52 -19.75 -18.16
N ILE A 283 -3.45 -20.51 -17.95
CA ILE A 283 -3.00 -21.00 -16.63
C ILE A 283 -1.50 -20.67 -16.50
N ASP A 284 -1.20 -19.42 -16.12
CA ASP A 284 0.07 -18.73 -16.42
C ASP A 284 1.16 -18.88 -15.34
N GLU A 285 0.85 -19.48 -14.19
CA GLU A 285 1.82 -20.00 -13.20
C GLU A 285 1.30 -21.33 -12.62
N PRO A 286 2.16 -22.28 -12.22
CA PRO A 286 1.72 -23.51 -11.59
C PRO A 286 1.18 -23.28 -10.17
N ASP A 287 0.16 -24.05 -9.77
CA ASP A 287 -0.36 -24.07 -8.40
C ASP A 287 0.63 -24.79 -7.47
N VAL A 288 1.61 -24.02 -6.99
CA VAL A 288 2.60 -24.46 -5.98
C VAL A 288 2.49 -23.60 -4.71
N CYS A 289 2.81 -24.20 -3.58
CA CYS A 289 2.72 -23.57 -2.28
C CYS A 289 3.68 -22.40 -2.16
N ALA A 290 3.17 -21.23 -1.81
CA ALA A 290 3.97 -20.02 -1.66
C ALA A 290 5.00 -20.09 -0.50
N PHE A 291 4.97 -21.13 0.35
CA PHE A 291 5.92 -21.34 1.46
C PHE A 291 7.09 -22.31 1.18
N CYS A 292 6.99 -23.20 0.19
CA CYS A 292 8.12 -24.04 -0.26
C CYS A 292 8.44 -23.92 -1.78
N ASP A 293 7.50 -23.41 -2.58
CA ASP A 293 7.47 -23.36 -4.06
C ASP A 293 7.21 -24.74 -4.72
N ASP A 294 6.76 -25.73 -3.93
CA ASP A 294 6.40 -27.09 -4.38
C ASP A 294 4.87 -27.33 -4.33
N GLY A 295 4.38 -28.31 -5.09
CA GLY A 295 2.96 -28.63 -5.21
C GLY A 295 2.39 -29.51 -4.08
N VAL A 296 1.42 -30.34 -4.44
CA VAL A 296 0.76 -31.33 -3.56
C VAL A 296 0.71 -32.68 -4.29
N GLU A 297 0.86 -33.77 -3.53
CA GLU A 297 0.81 -35.13 -4.05
C GLU A 297 -0.57 -35.78 -3.77
N ASN A 298 -0.81 -36.97 -4.34
CA ASN A 298 -1.90 -37.88 -3.95
C ASN A 298 -3.33 -37.29 -4.02
N GLY A 299 -3.56 -36.25 -4.83
CA GLY A 299 -4.87 -35.64 -5.05
C GLY A 299 -5.31 -34.63 -3.97
N GLU A 300 -4.43 -34.29 -3.02
CA GLU A 300 -4.64 -33.14 -2.14
C GLU A 300 -4.67 -31.82 -2.95
N LYS A 301 -5.09 -30.72 -2.30
CA LYS A 301 -5.21 -29.40 -2.92
C LYS A 301 -4.63 -28.32 -2.03
N LEU A 302 -3.91 -27.38 -2.65
CA LEU A 302 -3.50 -26.15 -2.00
C LEU A 302 -4.72 -25.26 -1.73
N LEU A 303 -4.70 -24.54 -0.62
CA LEU A 303 -5.69 -23.53 -0.29
C LEU A 303 -5.28 -22.18 -0.91
N CYS A 304 -6.05 -21.73 -1.89
CA CYS A 304 -5.85 -20.44 -2.56
C CYS A 304 -6.49 -19.30 -1.78
N CYS A 305 -5.76 -18.19 -1.61
CA CYS A 305 -6.31 -16.94 -1.10
C CYS A 305 -7.16 -16.22 -2.17
N GLU A 306 -8.40 -15.87 -1.86
CA GLU A 306 -9.28 -15.07 -2.76
C GLU A 306 -9.00 -13.56 -2.71
N GLY A 307 -8.22 -13.09 -1.73
CA GLY A 307 -7.70 -11.73 -1.69
C GLY A 307 -6.60 -11.47 -2.74
N LEU A 308 -6.29 -10.19 -2.96
CA LEU A 308 -5.45 -9.64 -4.05
C LEU A 308 -4.05 -10.24 -4.25
N CYS A 309 -3.57 -11.13 -3.38
CA CYS A 309 -2.31 -11.84 -3.58
C CYS A 309 -2.45 -13.14 -4.40
N MET A 310 -3.65 -13.75 -4.45
CA MET A 310 -3.96 -15.04 -5.10
C MET A 310 -2.92 -16.16 -4.83
N ARG A 311 -2.30 -16.16 -3.65
CA ARG A 311 -1.28 -17.15 -3.25
C ARG A 311 -1.94 -18.46 -2.80
N SER A 312 -1.40 -19.58 -3.26
CA SER A 312 -1.77 -20.95 -2.87
C SER A 312 -0.87 -21.46 -1.74
N PHE A 313 -1.40 -22.22 -0.78
CA PHE A 313 -0.68 -22.70 0.40
C PHE A 313 -1.02 -24.14 0.79
N HIS A 314 -0.10 -24.86 1.46
CA HIS A 314 -0.43 -26.09 2.20
C HIS A 314 -1.25 -25.70 3.44
N PRO A 315 -2.54 -26.09 3.55
CA PRO A 315 -3.39 -25.59 4.63
C PRO A 315 -3.10 -26.28 5.97
N THR A 316 -2.99 -27.61 5.98
CA THR A 316 -2.78 -28.44 7.18
C THR A 316 -1.31 -28.86 7.28
N ILE A 317 -0.84 -29.19 8.49
CA ILE A 317 0.54 -29.71 8.71
C ILE A 317 0.83 -30.92 7.81
N ASN A 318 -0.10 -31.88 7.74
CA ASN A 318 0.03 -33.10 6.94
C ASN A 318 0.29 -32.79 5.46
N SER A 319 -0.46 -31.85 4.87
CA SER A 319 -0.34 -31.50 3.45
C SER A 319 1.02 -30.90 3.06
N GLY A 320 1.74 -30.33 4.02
CA GLY A 320 3.09 -29.81 3.81
C GLY A 320 4.22 -30.77 4.20
N LEU A 321 3.92 -31.92 4.79
CA LEU A 321 4.90 -32.77 5.48
C LEU A 321 5.99 -33.28 4.54
N GLN A 322 5.61 -33.80 3.37
CA GLN A 322 6.56 -34.30 2.35
C GLN A 322 7.51 -33.20 1.87
N ASN A 323 6.96 -32.00 1.62
CA ASN A 323 7.70 -30.83 1.15
C ASN A 323 8.47 -30.10 2.27
N LYS A 324 8.40 -30.59 3.52
CA LYS A 324 8.93 -29.92 4.74
C LYS A 324 8.45 -28.46 4.85
N CYS A 325 7.25 -28.20 4.34
CA CYS A 325 6.62 -26.90 4.35
C CYS A 325 6.10 -26.60 5.76
N ARG A 326 6.23 -25.36 6.22
CA ARG A 326 5.70 -24.94 7.53
C ARG A 326 4.17 -24.86 7.59
N THR A 327 3.51 -24.84 6.42
CA THR A 327 2.04 -24.81 6.25
C THR A 327 1.36 -23.57 6.85
N LEU A 328 0.04 -23.47 6.73
CA LEU A 328 -0.77 -22.48 7.44
C LEU A 328 -1.21 -22.94 8.85
N GLY A 329 -1.01 -24.22 9.20
CA GLY A 329 -1.41 -24.78 10.50
C GLY A 329 -2.93 -24.83 10.73
N LEU A 330 -3.75 -24.80 9.68
CA LEU A 330 -5.21 -24.83 9.80
C LEU A 330 -5.70 -26.23 10.20
N SER A 331 -6.76 -26.28 11.01
CA SER A 331 -7.51 -27.51 11.27
C SER A 331 -8.31 -27.93 10.02
N PRO A 332 -8.60 -29.22 9.78
CA PRO A 332 -9.36 -29.67 8.62
C PRO A 332 -10.71 -28.97 8.43
N ALA A 333 -11.40 -28.66 9.54
CA ALA A 333 -12.65 -27.89 9.53
C ALA A 333 -12.48 -26.46 8.98
N ALA A 334 -11.34 -25.81 9.28
CA ALA A 334 -11.01 -24.48 8.76
C ALA A 334 -10.52 -24.49 7.29
N VAL A 335 -10.25 -25.66 6.71
CA VAL A 335 -9.94 -25.82 5.27
C VAL A 335 -11.22 -25.97 4.44
N ASN A 336 -12.27 -26.58 5.00
CA ASN A 336 -13.54 -26.82 4.32
C ASN A 336 -14.45 -25.57 4.28
N VAL A 337 -13.86 -24.42 3.94
CA VAL A 337 -14.54 -23.13 3.78
C VAL A 337 -14.77 -22.82 2.30
N LYS A 338 -15.91 -22.19 1.99
CA LYS A 338 -16.28 -21.87 0.60
C LYS A 338 -15.38 -20.80 -0.04
N SER A 339 -14.80 -19.95 0.79
CA SER A 339 -13.90 -18.85 0.44
C SER A 339 -12.88 -18.66 1.57
N TRP A 340 -11.65 -18.29 1.24
CA TRP A 340 -10.59 -18.04 2.22
C TRP A 340 -9.72 -16.86 1.82
N ILE A 341 -9.33 -16.04 2.80
CA ILE A 341 -8.45 -14.88 2.62
C ILE A 341 -7.27 -15.05 3.58
N CYS A 342 -6.04 -14.88 3.09
CA CYS A 342 -4.87 -15.02 3.95
C CYS A 342 -4.72 -13.80 4.90
N PRO A 343 -4.09 -13.95 6.09
CA PRO A 343 -3.99 -12.87 7.07
C PRO A 343 -3.36 -11.58 6.54
N ASN A 344 -2.44 -11.70 5.58
CA ASN A 344 -1.83 -10.56 4.88
C ASN A 344 -2.84 -9.79 4.03
N CYS A 345 -3.74 -10.47 3.32
CA CYS A 345 -4.80 -9.82 2.57
C CYS A 345 -5.87 -9.21 3.49
N GLU A 346 -6.21 -9.88 4.59
CA GLU A 346 -7.12 -9.35 5.63
C GLU A 346 -6.57 -8.06 6.26
N ALA A 347 -5.29 -8.06 6.63
CA ALA A 347 -4.60 -6.90 7.20
C ALA A 347 -4.17 -5.84 6.17
N GLY A 348 -4.40 -6.06 4.87
CA GLY A 348 -3.92 -5.19 3.79
C GLY A 348 -2.38 -5.07 3.71
N GLN A 349 -1.63 -6.02 4.27
CA GLN A 349 -0.18 -6.00 4.40
C GLN A 349 0.47 -6.98 3.42
N HIS A 350 1.01 -6.47 2.31
CA HIS A 350 1.50 -7.28 1.21
C HIS A 350 3.03 -7.24 1.07
N GLN A 351 3.59 -8.33 0.57
CA GLN A 351 5.04 -8.51 0.51
C GLN A 351 5.60 -8.03 -0.83
N CYS A 352 6.55 -7.08 -0.79
CA CYS A 352 7.28 -6.64 -1.96
C CYS A 352 8.14 -7.79 -2.53
N PHE A 353 7.86 -8.18 -3.78
CA PHE A 353 8.51 -9.31 -4.45
C PHE A 353 10.01 -9.06 -4.77
N ALA A 354 10.43 -7.79 -4.84
CA ALA A 354 11.85 -7.43 -5.04
C ALA A 354 12.70 -7.58 -3.76
N CYS A 355 12.23 -7.09 -2.60
CA CYS A 355 13.03 -7.03 -1.37
C CYS A 355 12.61 -8.03 -0.27
N GLY A 356 11.41 -8.61 -0.35
CA GLY A 356 10.89 -9.56 0.64
C GLY A 356 10.27 -8.93 1.90
N LYS A 357 10.34 -7.61 2.08
CA LYS A 357 9.68 -6.90 3.20
C LYS A 357 8.17 -6.75 2.95
N LEU A 358 7.38 -6.73 4.02
CA LEU A 358 5.96 -6.32 3.99
C LEU A 358 5.84 -4.80 3.89
N GLY A 359 4.67 -4.34 3.45
CA GLY A 359 4.19 -2.97 3.58
C GLY A 359 2.68 -2.90 3.32
N SER A 360 2.04 -1.81 3.75
CA SER A 360 0.61 -1.57 3.56
C SER A 360 0.27 -1.35 2.09
N SER A 361 -0.75 -2.07 1.62
CA SER A 361 -1.42 -1.91 0.33
C SER A 361 -2.86 -1.38 0.48
N SER A 362 -3.28 -1.01 1.69
CA SER A 362 -4.62 -0.49 1.98
C SER A 362 -4.56 0.99 2.35
N SER A 363 -5.42 1.79 1.69
CA SER A 363 -5.58 3.22 1.97
C SER A 363 -6.41 3.45 3.24
N GLY A 364 -5.86 3.12 4.40
CA GLY A 364 -6.54 3.27 5.70
C GLY A 364 -5.84 2.68 6.93
N SER A 365 -4.71 1.99 6.78
CA SER A 365 -3.95 1.47 7.93
C SER A 365 -3.48 2.59 8.86
N SER A 366 -3.75 2.45 10.16
CA SER A 366 -3.43 3.45 11.21
C SER A 366 -1.94 3.73 11.41
N SER A 367 -1.06 2.95 10.79
CA SER A 367 0.39 3.19 10.70
C SER A 367 0.81 4.27 9.70
N ASN A 368 -0.05 4.62 8.73
CA ASN A 368 0.36 5.38 7.54
C ASN A 368 -0.13 6.84 7.61
N SER A 369 0.65 7.70 8.25
CA SER A 369 0.36 9.13 8.56
C SER A 369 0.00 10.04 7.36
N MET A 370 0.09 9.53 6.13
CA MET A 370 -0.21 10.24 4.87
C MET A 370 -1.28 9.54 4.01
N GLY A 371 -1.87 8.43 4.47
CA GLY A 371 -2.84 7.64 3.68
C GLY A 371 -2.28 7.14 2.33
N LEU A 372 -0.97 6.92 2.29
CA LEU A 372 -0.20 6.43 1.13
C LEU A 372 -0.03 4.91 1.19
N LEU A 373 0.09 4.30 0.00
CA LEU A 373 0.47 2.90 -0.15
C LEU A 373 1.99 2.77 -0.03
N GLU A 374 2.45 1.82 0.79
CA GLU A 374 3.86 1.43 0.86
C GLU A 374 4.18 0.45 -0.26
N VAL A 375 3.27 -0.49 -0.54
CA VAL A 375 3.36 -1.41 -1.68
C VAL A 375 2.18 -1.26 -2.63
N VAL A 376 2.50 -1.29 -3.93
CA VAL A 376 1.55 -1.28 -5.04
C VAL A 376 1.50 -2.66 -5.72
N VAL A 377 0.41 -2.99 -6.39
CA VAL A 377 0.26 -4.22 -7.19
C VAL A 377 0.61 -3.97 -8.65
N CYS A 378 1.16 -4.97 -9.35
CA CYS A 378 1.33 -4.93 -10.80
C CYS A 378 -0.04 -4.86 -11.51
N GLY A 379 -0.20 -3.90 -12.43
CA GLY A 379 -1.42 -3.70 -13.23
C GLY A 379 -1.57 -4.66 -14.43
N ALA A 380 -0.56 -5.48 -14.73
CA ALA A 380 -0.68 -6.53 -15.73
C ALA A 380 -1.70 -7.59 -15.27
N LYS A 381 -2.58 -8.03 -16.19
CA LYS A 381 -3.64 -9.01 -15.88
C LYS A 381 -3.05 -10.25 -15.19
N TYR A 382 -3.72 -10.67 -14.11
CA TYR A 382 -3.39 -11.84 -13.27
C TYR A 382 -2.04 -11.84 -12.55
N CYS A 383 -1.07 -10.97 -12.88
CA CYS A 383 0.28 -10.96 -12.31
C CYS A 383 0.33 -10.85 -10.77
N GLN A 384 -0.41 -9.89 -10.20
CA GLN A 384 -0.66 -9.76 -8.75
C GLN A 384 0.59 -9.72 -7.82
N ARG A 385 1.79 -9.54 -8.38
CA ARG A 385 3.01 -9.31 -7.60
C ARG A 385 3.02 -7.87 -7.06
N PHE A 386 3.30 -7.73 -5.77
CA PHE A 386 3.36 -6.45 -5.06
C PHE A 386 4.80 -5.92 -4.97
N TYR A 387 4.96 -4.60 -4.91
CA TYR A 387 6.26 -3.93 -4.86
C TYR A 387 6.21 -2.62 -4.06
N HIS A 388 7.26 -2.34 -3.27
CA HIS A 388 7.56 -0.96 -2.87
C HIS A 388 7.97 -0.16 -4.12
N PRO A 389 7.45 1.06 -4.34
CA PRO A 389 7.81 1.89 -5.49
C PRO A 389 9.34 2.05 -5.64
N ASP A 390 10.04 2.42 -4.57
CA ASP A 390 11.50 2.65 -4.59
C ASP A 390 12.33 1.36 -4.78
N CYS A 391 11.71 0.18 -4.66
CA CYS A 391 12.34 -1.11 -4.94
C CYS A 391 12.14 -1.58 -6.39
N VAL A 392 11.04 -1.19 -7.06
CA VAL A 392 10.75 -1.65 -8.43
C VAL A 392 11.30 -0.70 -9.49
N VAL A 393 11.37 0.61 -9.23
CA VAL A 393 12.03 1.55 -10.16
C VAL A 393 13.51 1.22 -10.39
N LYS A 394 14.19 0.68 -9.37
CA LYS A 394 15.56 0.16 -9.42
C LYS A 394 15.76 -1.02 -10.38
N LEU A 395 14.66 -1.56 -10.91
CA LEU A 395 14.62 -2.68 -11.85
C LEU A 395 13.98 -2.27 -13.20
N LEU A 396 13.62 -1.00 -13.37
CA LEU A 396 12.89 -0.48 -14.53
C LEU A 396 13.61 0.70 -15.22
N VAL A 397 14.25 1.61 -14.46
CA VAL A 397 14.83 2.85 -15.00
C VAL A 397 16.19 3.22 -14.38
N PRO A 398 17.04 3.99 -15.09
CA PRO A 398 18.28 4.54 -14.55
C PRO A 398 18.06 5.44 -13.33
N GLU A 399 19.08 5.58 -12.48
CA GLU A 399 18.99 6.22 -11.16
C GLU A 399 18.38 7.65 -11.19
N ALA A 400 18.69 8.44 -12.22
CA ALA A 400 18.17 9.80 -12.40
C ALA A 400 16.63 9.87 -12.47
N GLU A 401 15.97 8.83 -13.00
CA GLU A 401 14.51 8.79 -13.19
C GLU A 401 13.77 8.11 -12.02
N GLN A 402 14.48 7.36 -11.18
CA GLN A 402 13.89 6.49 -10.16
C GLN A 402 13.03 7.25 -9.16
N LYS A 403 13.47 8.43 -8.69
CA LYS A 403 12.77 9.22 -7.67
C LYS A 403 11.41 9.73 -8.17
N ASP A 404 11.36 10.17 -9.42
CA ASP A 404 10.15 10.68 -10.08
C ASP A 404 9.16 9.53 -10.36
N LEU A 405 9.61 8.48 -11.04
CA LEU A 405 8.78 7.29 -11.32
C LEU A 405 8.24 6.65 -10.03
N ALA A 406 9.04 6.55 -8.97
CA ALA A 406 8.61 5.98 -7.69
C ALA A 406 7.51 6.82 -7.03
N MET A 407 7.62 8.15 -7.10
CA MET A 407 6.56 9.05 -6.66
C MET A 407 5.30 8.91 -7.51
N ARG A 408 5.40 8.80 -8.84
CA ARG A 408 4.21 8.65 -9.70
C ARG A 408 3.47 7.34 -9.47
N ILE A 409 4.21 6.24 -9.24
CA ILE A 409 3.65 4.94 -8.86
C ILE A 409 3.01 5.00 -7.47
N ARG A 410 3.72 5.55 -6.47
CA ARG A 410 3.24 5.74 -5.08
C ARG A 410 1.93 6.54 -5.02
N LEU A 411 1.77 7.53 -5.90
CA LEU A 411 0.58 8.38 -6.00
C LEU A 411 -0.52 7.80 -6.91
N SER A 412 -0.36 6.57 -7.44
CA SER A 412 -1.34 5.89 -8.31
C SER A 412 -1.71 6.64 -9.59
N LEU A 413 -0.73 7.37 -10.14
CA LEU A 413 -0.76 7.97 -11.47
C LEU A 413 -0.11 6.99 -12.46
N GLU A 414 1.08 6.54 -12.07
CA GLU A 414 1.86 5.46 -12.65
C GLU A 414 1.17 4.09 -12.52
N THR A 415 0.63 3.51 -13.60
CA THR A 415 0.24 2.10 -13.56
C THR A 415 1.49 1.23 -13.65
N LEU A 416 1.91 0.65 -12.52
CA LEU A 416 3.07 -0.23 -12.47
C LEU A 416 2.86 -1.48 -13.33
N ILE A 417 3.67 -1.64 -14.38
CA ILE A 417 3.94 -2.94 -15.02
C ILE A 417 5.31 -3.41 -14.52
N CYS A 418 5.38 -4.61 -13.95
CA CYS A 418 6.57 -5.08 -13.24
C CYS A 418 7.60 -5.80 -14.15
N PRO A 419 8.86 -5.95 -13.72
CA PRO A 419 9.94 -6.53 -14.54
C PRO A 419 9.73 -7.96 -15.04
N LEU A 420 8.74 -8.71 -14.53
CA LEU A 420 8.39 -10.04 -15.05
C LEU A 420 7.76 -10.02 -16.46
N HIS A 421 7.39 -8.85 -16.98
CA HIS A 421 6.77 -8.70 -18.30
C HIS A 421 7.74 -8.24 -19.40
N LYS A 422 9.04 -8.11 -19.08
CA LYS A 422 10.10 -7.76 -20.03
C LYS A 422 11.32 -8.67 -19.86
N CYS A 423 12.06 -8.89 -20.94
CA CYS A 423 13.32 -9.62 -20.90
C CYS A 423 14.43 -8.72 -20.36
N VAL A 424 15.05 -9.08 -19.23
CA VAL A 424 16.08 -8.26 -18.58
C VAL A 424 17.35 -8.07 -19.44
N SER A 425 17.62 -8.98 -20.40
CA SER A 425 18.79 -8.87 -21.29
C SER A 425 18.61 -7.91 -22.47
N CYS A 426 17.38 -7.62 -22.91
CA CYS A 426 17.11 -6.79 -24.11
C CYS A 426 16.01 -5.74 -23.95
N ASN A 427 15.33 -5.70 -22.80
CA ASN A 427 14.24 -4.78 -22.42
C ASN A 427 12.97 -4.82 -23.32
N LEU A 428 12.85 -5.84 -24.17
CA LEU A 428 11.67 -6.10 -25.00
C LEU A 428 10.65 -7.00 -24.26
N ASP A 429 9.38 -6.86 -24.63
CA ASP A 429 8.24 -7.62 -24.08
C ASP A 429 8.18 -9.06 -24.64
N GLU A 430 7.22 -9.89 -24.19
CA GLU A 430 6.97 -11.22 -24.80
C GLU A 430 6.28 -11.12 -26.17
N ASP A 431 6.70 -11.93 -27.14
CA ASP A 431 5.87 -12.27 -28.30
C ASP A 431 5.33 -13.69 -28.12
N LYS A 432 4.02 -13.87 -28.34
CA LYS A 432 3.33 -15.16 -28.21
C LYS A 432 3.47 -16.01 -29.48
N LYS A 433 3.68 -15.37 -30.64
CA LYS A 433 3.82 -16.00 -31.96
C LYS A 433 5.21 -16.57 -32.19
N GLU A 434 6.23 -15.93 -31.65
CA GLU A 434 7.63 -16.31 -31.78
C GLU A 434 8.11 -17.02 -30.50
N PRO A 435 8.27 -18.36 -30.49
CA PRO A 435 8.61 -19.11 -29.28
C PRO A 435 9.90 -18.61 -28.59
N SER A 436 10.92 -18.24 -29.37
CA SER A 436 12.19 -17.76 -28.82
C SER A 436 12.09 -16.40 -28.09
N LEU A 437 10.95 -15.71 -28.20
CA LEU A 437 10.61 -14.46 -27.51
C LEU A 437 9.57 -14.66 -26.38
N ARG A 438 9.30 -15.90 -25.95
CA ARG A 438 8.49 -16.17 -24.76
C ARG A 438 9.29 -15.92 -23.49
N LEU A 439 8.65 -15.29 -22.49
CA LEU A 439 9.32 -14.90 -21.25
C LEU A 439 9.34 -16.03 -20.20
N MET A 440 10.53 -16.58 -19.99
CA MET A 440 10.89 -17.44 -18.86
C MET A 440 10.96 -16.58 -17.59
N LYS A 441 9.90 -16.64 -16.78
CA LYS A 441 9.69 -15.82 -15.57
C LYS A 441 10.26 -16.54 -14.34
N CYS A 442 11.11 -15.87 -13.55
CA CYS A 442 11.64 -16.43 -12.31
C CYS A 442 10.57 -16.41 -11.20
N ARG A 443 10.24 -17.58 -10.65
CA ARG A 443 9.25 -17.73 -9.55
C ARG A 443 9.57 -16.91 -8.30
N ARG A 444 10.87 -16.74 -8.01
CA ARG A 444 11.40 -16.34 -6.70
C ARG A 444 11.94 -14.91 -6.62
N CYS A 445 12.08 -14.20 -7.74
CA CYS A 445 12.45 -12.78 -7.79
C CYS A 445 11.98 -12.12 -9.11
N PRO A 446 11.87 -10.77 -9.19
CA PRO A 446 11.42 -10.07 -10.39
C PRO A 446 12.50 -10.03 -11.50
N LEU A 447 12.74 -11.17 -12.14
CA LEU A 447 13.56 -11.29 -13.35
C LEU A 447 12.84 -12.22 -14.34
N ALA A 448 12.82 -11.83 -15.61
CA ALA A 448 12.39 -12.67 -16.71
C ALA A 448 13.37 -12.52 -17.89
N TRP A 449 13.47 -13.56 -18.70
CA TRP A 449 14.30 -13.60 -19.90
C TRP A 449 13.50 -14.22 -21.04
N HIS A 450 13.75 -13.80 -22.28
CA HIS A 450 13.36 -14.62 -23.42
C HIS A 450 14.12 -15.94 -23.40
N GLU A 451 13.55 -17.01 -23.93
CA GLU A 451 14.20 -18.33 -24.03
C GLU A 451 15.61 -18.25 -24.65
N LYS A 452 15.75 -17.50 -25.75
CA LYS A 452 17.07 -17.26 -26.40
C LYS A 452 18.00 -16.34 -25.60
N CYS A 453 17.46 -15.50 -24.74
CA CYS A 453 18.21 -14.54 -23.93
C CYS A 453 18.56 -15.07 -22.52
N LEU A 454 18.10 -16.27 -22.17
CA LEU A 454 18.35 -16.92 -20.89
C LEU A 454 19.85 -17.29 -20.77
N PRO A 455 20.55 -16.94 -19.67
CA PRO A 455 21.93 -17.34 -19.44
C PRO A 455 22.08 -18.86 -19.28
N GLU A 456 23.23 -19.40 -19.66
CA GLU A 456 23.48 -20.85 -19.63
C GLU A 456 23.42 -21.43 -18.20
N GLU A 457 23.89 -20.65 -17.23
CA GLU A 457 23.83 -20.97 -15.80
C GLU A 457 22.37 -21.09 -15.30
N CYS A 458 21.45 -20.38 -15.95
CA CYS A 458 20.01 -20.44 -15.67
C CYS A 458 19.29 -21.56 -16.44
N ARG A 459 19.81 -22.03 -17.59
CA ARG A 459 19.22 -23.17 -18.33
C ARG A 459 19.17 -24.43 -17.47
N SER A 460 20.23 -24.68 -16.68
CA SER A 460 20.29 -25.78 -15.69
C SER A 460 19.24 -25.73 -14.57
N GLN A 461 18.49 -24.63 -14.46
CA GLN A 461 17.48 -24.37 -13.43
C GLN A 461 16.07 -24.15 -14.03
N VAL A 462 15.89 -24.52 -15.31
CA VAL A 462 14.58 -24.65 -15.95
C VAL A 462 14.07 -26.08 -15.76
N TRP A 463 12.86 -26.21 -15.24
CA TRP A 463 12.18 -27.47 -14.98
C TRP A 463 10.94 -27.57 -15.88
N PRO A 464 10.90 -28.49 -16.86
CA PRO A 464 9.72 -28.70 -17.68
C PRO A 464 8.56 -29.29 -16.86
N LEU A 465 7.34 -28.94 -17.26
CA LEU A 465 6.09 -29.48 -16.71
C LEU A 465 5.39 -30.35 -17.76
N GLU A 466 4.54 -31.26 -17.29
CA GLU A 466 3.82 -32.24 -18.14
C GLU A 466 2.88 -31.57 -19.16
N ASP A 467 2.43 -30.34 -18.90
CA ASP A 467 1.60 -29.53 -19.80
C ASP A 467 2.41 -28.71 -20.82
N GLY A 468 3.71 -28.99 -20.97
CA GLY A 468 4.61 -28.32 -21.90
C GLY A 468 5.09 -26.94 -21.44
N LYS A 469 4.73 -26.50 -20.22
CA LYS A 469 5.27 -25.27 -19.62
C LYS A 469 6.61 -25.54 -18.94
N CYS A 470 7.20 -24.49 -18.37
CA CYS A 470 8.45 -24.56 -17.64
C CYS A 470 8.43 -23.67 -16.39
N VAL A 471 9.02 -24.14 -15.30
CA VAL A 471 9.31 -23.37 -14.09
C VAL A 471 10.78 -22.99 -14.11
N MET A 472 11.13 -21.73 -13.82
CA MET A 472 12.53 -21.27 -13.81
C MET A 472 12.93 -20.60 -12.50
N TYR A 473 14.16 -20.91 -12.06
CA TYR A 473 14.83 -20.29 -10.94
C TYR A 473 16.18 -19.71 -11.40
N CYS A 474 16.49 -18.47 -11.06
CA CYS A 474 17.74 -17.81 -11.50
C CYS A 474 18.90 -17.88 -10.49
N GLY A 475 18.90 -18.88 -9.59
CA GLY A 475 19.88 -19.03 -8.52
C GLY A 475 19.87 -17.96 -7.41
N LYS A 476 19.20 -16.81 -7.58
CA LYS A 476 19.18 -15.74 -6.56
C LYS A 476 18.48 -16.19 -5.27
N PRO A 477 18.98 -15.77 -4.08
CA PRO A 477 18.42 -16.18 -2.80
C PRO A 477 16.92 -15.88 -2.66
N TRP A 478 16.15 -16.90 -2.27
CA TRP A 478 14.71 -16.77 -2.18
C TRP A 478 14.28 -15.85 -1.03
N ARG A 479 13.54 -14.79 -1.36
CA ARG A 479 12.82 -13.96 -0.39
C ARG A 479 11.60 -14.74 0.13
N ARG A 480 11.85 -15.64 1.10
CA ARG A 480 10.81 -16.42 1.82
C ARG A 480 9.63 -15.52 2.20
N ILE A 481 8.42 -16.06 2.12
CA ILE A 481 7.21 -15.28 2.43
C ILE A 481 7.11 -15.01 3.94
N SER A 482 6.68 -13.80 4.29
CA SER A 482 6.20 -13.46 5.63
C SER A 482 4.68 -13.43 5.62
N ILE A 483 4.05 -14.11 6.56
CA ILE A 483 2.62 -13.96 6.87
C ILE A 483 2.49 -13.51 8.32
N GLN A 484 1.67 -12.49 8.56
CA GLN A 484 1.28 -12.10 9.92
C GLN A 484 0.47 -13.24 10.54
N PRO A 485 0.78 -13.71 11.76
CA PRO A 485 -0.11 -14.65 12.44
C PRO A 485 -1.48 -13.98 12.64
N LYS A 486 -2.58 -14.73 12.50
CA LYS A 486 -3.85 -14.23 13.02
C LYS A 486 -3.67 -14.07 14.53
N GLY A 487 -3.85 -12.85 15.03
CA GLY A 487 -3.73 -12.59 16.46
C GLY A 487 -4.70 -13.49 17.21
N VAL A 488 -4.18 -14.37 18.07
CA VAL A 488 -5.01 -14.95 19.13
C VAL A 488 -5.49 -13.77 19.95
N VAL A 489 -6.80 -13.52 19.93
CA VAL A 489 -7.40 -12.49 20.77
C VAL A 489 -7.18 -12.92 22.21
N LYS A 490 -6.17 -12.33 22.86
CA LYS A 490 -6.14 -12.28 24.31
C LYS A 490 -7.41 -11.53 24.71
N MET A 491 -8.37 -12.27 25.24
CA MET A 491 -9.45 -11.67 26.02
C MET A 491 -8.79 -10.97 27.21
N SER A 492 -9.02 -9.67 27.30
CA SER A 492 -8.55 -8.78 28.37
C SER A 492 -9.63 -8.64 29.44
#